data_AF-A0A560J5A3-F1
#
_entry.id   AF-A0A560J5A3-F1
#
_cell.length_a   1.000
_cell.length_b   1.000
_cell.length_c   1.000
_cell.angle_alpha   90.00
_cell.angle_beta   90.00
_cell.angle_gamma   90.00
#
_symmetry.space_group_name_H-M   'P 1'
#
loop_
_entity.id
_entity.type
_entity.pdbx_description
1 polymer ?
#
loop_
_entity_poly.entity_id
_entity_poly.type
_entity_poly.pdbx_seq_one_letter_code
_entity_poly.pdbx_strand_id
1 'polypeptide(L)'
;MTDNHPAERQDPAGAPEVAAIDQETQEVIDELSGEFLTVAADAAARDGWPEELIEPLTLIALEPFLDSVLGGGDPDQAFEQAMAEAHARMFEEIFTSAQDDGETLADAFLCMLLLDRTLAEGRGEPEVKYPEVWVEAALAAVYEEAERGSDPGRQIGAGFDALAAAARAAA
;
A
#
# COMPACT_ATOMS: atom_id res chain seq x y z
N MET A 1 31.12 -8.35 -59.47
CA MET A 1 31.25 -7.14 -58.65
C MET A 1 30.00 -7.09 -57.79
N THR A 2 30.12 -7.45 -56.52
CA THR A 2 29.02 -7.43 -55.56
C THR A 2 29.01 -6.07 -54.88
N ASP A 3 27.94 -5.29 -55.10
CA ASP A 3 27.70 -4.02 -54.42
C ASP A 3 27.42 -4.28 -52.93
N ASN A 4 28.33 -3.81 -52.08
CA ASN A 4 28.12 -3.72 -50.64
C ASN A 4 27.36 -2.42 -50.35
N HIS A 5 26.04 -2.52 -50.12
CA HIS A 5 25.29 -1.48 -49.42
C HIS A 5 25.47 -1.68 -47.91
N PRO A 6 26.00 -0.71 -47.14
CA PRO A 6 25.90 -0.77 -45.70
C PRO A 6 24.47 -0.41 -45.29
N ALA A 7 23.83 -1.29 -44.51
CA ALA A 7 22.56 -1.00 -43.86
C ALA A 7 22.78 0.16 -42.88
N GLU A 8 22.13 1.30 -43.15
CA GLU A 8 21.94 2.36 -42.16
C GLU A 8 21.23 1.76 -40.95
N ARG A 9 21.90 1.76 -39.80
CA ARG A 9 21.22 1.53 -38.53
C ARG A 9 20.33 2.75 -38.32
N GLN A 10 19.02 2.55 -38.43
CA GLN A 10 18.06 3.49 -37.89
C GLN A 10 18.19 3.42 -36.37
N ASP A 11 18.76 4.47 -35.78
CA ASP A 11 18.66 4.71 -34.35
C ASP A 11 17.15 4.75 -33.99
N PRO A 12 16.69 3.97 -32.99
CA PRO A 12 15.31 4.06 -32.55
C PRO A 12 15.07 5.47 -32.02
N ALA A 13 14.13 6.16 -32.65
CA ALA A 13 13.69 7.49 -32.32
C ALA A 13 13.44 7.62 -30.80
N GLY A 14 14.14 8.59 -30.21
CA GLY A 14 13.78 9.34 -29.01
C GLY A 14 13.01 8.59 -27.92
N ALA A 15 13.74 8.01 -26.97
CA ALA A 15 13.25 8.06 -25.60
C ALA A 15 13.01 9.54 -25.25
N PRO A 16 11.87 9.93 -24.65
CA PRO A 16 11.70 11.29 -24.18
C PRO A 16 12.88 11.62 -23.27
N GLU A 17 13.59 12.69 -23.60
CA GLU A 17 14.62 13.27 -22.74
C GLU A 17 13.91 13.64 -21.44
N VAL A 18 14.09 12.82 -20.40
CA VAL A 18 13.60 13.14 -19.06
C VAL A 18 14.28 14.46 -18.73
N ALA A 19 13.51 15.54 -18.66
CA ALA A 19 14.04 16.85 -18.34
C ALA A 19 14.83 16.71 -17.04
N ALA A 20 16.13 17.01 -17.08
CA ALA A 20 16.96 16.96 -15.89
C ALA A 20 16.35 17.92 -14.86
N ILE A 21 15.98 17.37 -13.71
CA ILE A 21 15.56 18.16 -12.54
C ILE A 21 16.76 19.05 -12.17
N ASP A 22 16.53 20.35 -12.03
CA ASP A 22 17.60 21.26 -11.64
C ASP A 22 18.03 21.00 -10.18
N GLN A 23 19.25 21.41 -9.84
CA GLN A 23 19.83 21.13 -8.52
C GLN A 23 19.01 21.72 -7.37
N GLU A 24 18.38 22.88 -7.57
CA GLU A 24 17.55 23.53 -6.55
C GLU A 24 16.29 22.70 -6.27
N THR A 25 15.64 22.20 -7.32
CA THR A 25 14.49 21.30 -7.20
C THR A 25 14.88 19.97 -6.53
N GLN A 26 16.05 19.41 -6.83
CA GLN A 26 16.53 18.18 -6.17
C GLN A 26 16.79 18.40 -4.67
N GLU A 27 17.41 19.52 -4.29
CA GLU A 27 17.66 19.86 -2.88
C GLU A 27 16.34 20.00 -2.09
N VAL A 28 15.31 20.59 -2.69
CA VAL A 28 13.96 20.67 -2.09
C VAL A 28 13.33 19.29 -1.92
N ILE A 29 13.44 18.41 -2.92
CA ILE A 29 12.92 17.03 -2.83
C ILE A 29 13.61 16.27 -1.71
N ASP A 30 14.95 16.38 -1.60
CA ASP A 30 15.72 15.67 -0.58
C ASP A 30 15.35 16.16 0.84
N GLU A 31 15.17 17.47 1.03
CA GLU A 31 14.74 18.06 2.30
C GLU A 31 13.32 17.59 2.68
N LEU A 32 12.35 17.74 1.77
CA LEU A 32 10.98 17.29 1.99
C LEU A 32 10.89 15.79 2.28
N SER A 33 11.69 14.98 1.58
CA SER A 33 11.74 13.54 1.79
C SER A 33 12.27 13.19 3.18
N GLY A 34 13.35 13.83 3.61
CA GLY A 34 13.94 13.58 4.94
C GLY A 34 13.00 13.96 6.09
N GLU A 35 12.33 15.12 5.97
CA GLU A 35 11.32 15.55 6.94
C GLU A 35 10.12 14.60 6.96
N PHE A 36 9.59 14.26 5.78
CA PHE A 36 8.47 13.34 5.65
C PHE A 36 8.77 11.98 6.27
N LEU A 37 9.89 11.34 5.91
CA LEU A 37 10.23 10.01 6.40
C LEU A 37 10.33 9.96 7.93
N THR A 38 10.86 11.02 8.54
CA THR A 38 10.93 11.13 10.01
C THR A 38 9.52 11.21 10.63
N VAL A 39 8.68 12.11 10.12
CA VAL A 39 7.32 12.32 10.65
C VAL A 39 6.43 11.10 10.40
N ALA A 40 6.53 10.48 9.23
CA ALA A 40 5.77 9.31 8.82
C ALA A 40 6.17 8.08 9.65
N ALA A 41 7.46 7.87 9.92
CA ALA A 41 7.92 6.76 10.75
C ALA A 41 7.39 6.89 12.19
N ASP A 42 7.46 8.09 12.76
CA ASP A 42 6.91 8.35 14.09
C ASP A 42 5.38 8.17 14.11
N ALA A 43 4.67 8.59 13.06
CA ALA A 43 3.22 8.40 12.96
C ALA A 43 2.86 6.91 12.87
N ALA A 44 3.53 6.15 12.01
CA ALA A 44 3.33 4.72 11.86
C ALA A 44 3.57 3.96 13.18
N ALA A 45 4.64 4.30 13.90
CA ALA A 45 4.92 3.72 15.22
C ALA A 45 3.80 4.01 16.23
N ARG A 46 3.24 5.23 16.23
CA ARG A 46 2.09 5.60 17.09
C ARG A 46 0.81 4.89 16.70
N ASP A 47 0.62 4.60 15.41
CA ASP A 47 -0.52 3.86 14.86
C ASP A 47 -0.42 2.34 15.08
N GLY A 48 0.68 1.88 15.69
CA GLY A 48 0.89 0.50 16.11
C GLY A 48 1.54 -0.39 15.07
N TRP A 49 2.11 0.18 13.99
CA TRP A 49 2.79 -0.61 12.97
C TRP A 49 4.02 -1.35 13.54
N PRO A 50 4.23 -2.63 13.16
CA PRO A 50 5.45 -3.37 13.48
C PRO A 50 6.69 -2.65 12.93
N GLU A 51 7.79 -2.68 13.68
CA GLU A 51 9.04 -1.98 13.34
C GLU A 51 9.53 -2.35 11.93
N GLU A 52 9.42 -3.62 11.56
CA GLU A 52 9.81 -4.15 10.25
C GLU A 52 8.93 -3.66 9.08
N LEU A 53 7.74 -3.12 9.36
CA LEU A 53 6.82 -2.61 8.34
C LEU A 53 6.82 -1.08 8.24
N ILE A 54 7.42 -0.37 9.21
CA ILE A 54 7.44 1.10 9.22
C ILE A 54 8.20 1.65 8.00
N GLU A 55 9.45 1.21 7.78
CA GLU A 55 10.23 1.70 6.63
C GLU A 55 9.51 1.43 5.30
N PRO A 56 9.09 0.19 4.98
CA PRO A 56 8.29 -0.09 3.79
C PRO A 56 7.06 0.81 3.64
N LEU A 57 6.28 1.00 4.71
CA LEU A 57 5.08 1.84 4.69
C LEU A 57 5.42 3.30 4.33
N THR A 58 6.44 3.87 4.97
CA THR A 58 6.85 5.26 4.72
C THR A 58 7.39 5.46 3.31
N LEU A 59 8.06 4.46 2.73
CA LEU A 59 8.52 4.52 1.35
C LEU A 59 7.37 4.47 0.34
N ILE A 60 6.33 3.68 0.60
CA ILE A 60 5.10 3.67 -0.22
C ILE A 60 4.40 5.03 -0.16
N ALA A 61 4.38 5.67 1.01
CA ALA A 61 3.72 6.96 1.21
C ALA A 61 4.49 8.16 0.61
N LEU A 62 5.81 8.04 0.43
CA LEU A 62 6.68 9.15 0.04
C LEU A 62 6.32 9.73 -1.34
N GLU A 63 6.14 8.88 -2.35
CA GLU A 63 5.85 9.34 -3.72
C GLU A 63 4.50 10.08 -3.81
N PRO A 64 3.38 9.55 -3.30
CA PRO A 64 2.11 10.29 -3.25
C PRO A 64 2.19 11.63 -2.51
N PHE A 65 2.97 11.68 -1.42
CA PHE A 65 3.19 12.92 -0.67
C PHE A 65 3.92 13.97 -1.51
N LEU A 66 5.05 13.60 -2.12
CA LEU A 66 5.83 14.52 -2.94
C LEU A 66 5.03 15.01 -4.15
N ASP A 67 4.31 14.12 -4.84
CA ASP A 67 3.48 14.49 -5.98
C ASP A 67 2.43 15.54 -5.61
N SER A 68 1.78 15.38 -4.44
CA SER A 68 0.79 16.33 -3.95
C SER A 68 1.41 17.68 -3.59
N VAL A 69 2.50 17.68 -2.81
CA VAL A 69 3.15 18.92 -2.35
C VAL A 69 3.79 19.68 -3.51
N LEU A 70 4.48 19.01 -4.41
CA LEU A 70 5.07 19.61 -5.62
C LEU A 70 3.99 20.10 -6.60
N GLY A 71 2.80 19.48 -6.56
CA GLY A 71 1.59 19.96 -7.24
C GLY A 71 0.95 21.20 -6.60
N GLY A 72 1.49 21.72 -5.50
CA GLY A 72 0.97 22.86 -4.76
C GLY A 72 -0.16 22.51 -3.78
N GLY A 73 -0.29 21.24 -3.41
CA GLY A 73 -1.21 20.75 -2.38
C GLY A 73 -0.85 21.24 -0.98
N ASP A 74 -1.81 21.13 -0.06
CA ASP A 74 -1.59 21.40 1.36
C ASP A 74 -0.79 20.24 1.98
N PRO A 75 0.35 20.50 2.65
CA PRO A 75 1.22 19.44 3.17
C PRO A 75 0.57 18.52 4.20
N ASP A 76 -0.28 19.04 5.07
CA ASP A 76 -0.95 18.24 6.11
C ASP A 76 -1.98 17.28 5.46
N GLN A 77 -2.78 17.79 4.52
CA GLN A 77 -3.71 16.95 3.75
C GLN A 77 -2.98 15.94 2.86
N ALA A 78 -1.86 16.34 2.24
CA ALA A 78 -1.02 15.45 1.43
C ALA A 78 -0.47 14.30 2.27
N PHE A 79 0.00 14.60 3.48
CA PHE A 79 0.49 13.60 4.42
C PHE A 79 -0.61 12.60 4.81
N GLU A 80 -1.78 13.09 5.24
CA GLU A 80 -2.90 12.23 5.64
C GLU A 80 -3.34 11.29 4.51
N GLN A 81 -3.43 11.83 3.28
CA GLN A 81 -3.81 11.05 2.10
C GLN A 81 -2.75 10.01 1.74
N ALA A 82 -1.48 10.40 1.72
CA ALA A 82 -0.37 9.51 1.40
C ALA A 82 -0.25 8.36 2.41
N MET A 83 -0.40 8.65 3.70
CA MET A 83 -0.40 7.60 4.74
C MET A 83 -1.61 6.68 4.61
N ALA A 84 -2.82 7.22 4.37
CA ALA A 84 -4.01 6.39 4.16
C ALA A 84 -3.88 5.48 2.93
N GLU A 85 -3.32 5.98 1.83
CA GLU A 85 -3.03 5.18 0.63
C GLU A 85 -1.99 4.11 0.93
N ALA A 86 -0.89 4.46 1.60
CA ALA A 86 0.15 3.51 1.95
C ALA A 86 -0.36 2.41 2.89
N HIS A 87 -1.25 2.72 3.82
CA HIS A 87 -1.90 1.72 4.67
C HIS A 87 -2.67 0.70 3.83
N ALA A 88 -3.51 1.16 2.89
CA ALA A 88 -4.26 0.27 2.02
C ALA A 88 -3.33 -0.59 1.14
N ARG A 89 -2.33 0.04 0.52
CA ARG A 89 -1.35 -0.65 -0.34
C ARG A 89 -0.52 -1.69 0.42
N MET A 90 -0.12 -1.40 1.66
CA MET A 90 0.61 -2.36 2.49
C MET A 90 -0.22 -3.62 2.78
N PHE A 91 -1.52 -3.47 3.08
CA PHE A 91 -2.42 -4.62 3.22
C PHE A 91 -2.49 -5.44 1.93
N GLU A 92 -2.63 -4.77 0.78
CA GLU A 92 -2.64 -5.45 -0.52
C GLU A 92 -1.33 -6.18 -0.83
N GLU A 93 -0.17 -5.57 -0.53
CA GLU A 93 1.14 -6.18 -0.74
C GLU A 93 1.36 -7.41 0.13
N ILE A 94 1.01 -7.35 1.42
CA ILE A 94 1.13 -8.50 2.32
C ILE A 94 0.17 -9.62 1.88
N PHE A 95 -1.05 -9.27 1.50
CA PHE A 95 -2.05 -10.24 1.02
C PHE A 95 -1.60 -10.93 -0.27
N THR A 96 -1.10 -10.16 -1.24
CA THR A 96 -0.61 -10.69 -2.52
C THR A 96 0.66 -11.53 -2.31
N SER A 97 1.59 -11.07 -1.46
CA SER A 97 2.81 -11.83 -1.15
C SER A 97 2.48 -13.19 -0.54
N ALA A 98 1.49 -13.27 0.36
CA ALA A 98 1.06 -14.56 0.92
C ALA A 98 0.55 -15.50 -0.19
N GLN A 99 -0.24 -15.00 -1.14
CA GLN A 99 -0.71 -15.80 -2.26
C GLN A 99 0.43 -16.25 -3.19
N ASP A 100 1.39 -15.37 -3.46
CA ASP A 100 2.57 -15.68 -4.28
C ASP A 100 3.47 -16.75 -3.64
N ASP A 101 3.54 -16.77 -2.30
CA ASP A 101 4.22 -17.80 -1.51
C ASP A 101 3.45 -19.14 -1.47
N GLY A 102 2.27 -19.19 -2.09
CA GLY A 102 1.45 -20.40 -2.23
C GLY A 102 0.43 -20.61 -1.10
N GLU A 103 0.24 -19.62 -0.23
CA GLU A 103 -0.79 -19.65 0.81
C GLU A 103 -2.19 -19.61 0.20
N THR A 104 -3.18 -20.15 0.93
CA THR A 104 -4.55 -20.07 0.46
C THR A 104 -5.11 -18.66 0.62
N LEU A 105 -6.17 -18.35 -0.13
CA LEU A 105 -6.89 -17.08 0.03
C LEU A 105 -7.35 -16.86 1.48
N ALA A 106 -7.73 -17.94 2.18
CA ALA A 106 -8.10 -17.86 3.59
C ALA A 106 -6.90 -17.50 4.47
N ASP A 107 -5.75 -18.14 4.26
CA ASP A 107 -4.54 -17.85 5.03
C ASP A 107 -4.07 -16.41 4.80
N ALA A 108 -4.07 -15.94 3.54
CA ALA A 108 -3.75 -14.56 3.19
C ALA A 108 -4.68 -13.55 3.89
N PHE A 109 -5.99 -13.82 3.93
CA PHE A 109 -6.94 -12.95 4.64
C PHE A 109 -6.77 -13.03 6.17
N LEU A 110 -6.46 -14.21 6.73
CA LEU A 110 -6.17 -14.34 8.15
C LEU A 110 -4.93 -13.54 8.56
N CYS A 111 -3.91 -13.42 7.69
CA CYS A 111 -2.79 -12.51 7.90
C CYS A 111 -3.25 -11.05 8.05
N MET A 112 -4.26 -10.62 7.29
CA MET A 112 -4.82 -9.26 7.41
C MET A 112 -5.50 -9.04 8.77
N LEU A 113 -6.20 -10.06 9.29
CA LEU A 113 -6.81 -9.99 10.62
C LEU A 113 -5.78 -9.99 11.74
N LEU A 114 -4.66 -10.69 11.56
CA LEU A 114 -3.53 -10.67 12.50
C LEU A 114 -2.84 -9.30 12.49
N LEU A 115 -2.62 -8.71 11.32
CA LEU A 115 -2.07 -7.37 11.20
C LEU A 115 -3.00 -6.35 11.87
N ASP A 116 -4.30 -6.37 11.55
CA ASP A 116 -5.28 -5.46 12.16
C ASP A 116 -5.29 -5.54 13.70
N ARG A 117 -5.25 -6.76 14.26
CA ARG A 117 -5.09 -6.97 15.71
C ARG A 117 -3.79 -6.37 16.24
N THR A 118 -2.68 -6.59 15.53
CA THR A 118 -1.37 -6.09 15.94
C THR A 118 -1.34 -4.57 15.97
N LEU A 119 -1.95 -3.93 14.97
CA LEU A 119 -2.11 -2.47 14.92
C LEU A 119 -2.97 -1.97 16.09
N ALA A 120 -4.10 -2.61 16.37
CA ALA A 120 -4.96 -2.25 17.52
C ALA A 120 -4.23 -2.41 18.86
N GLU A 121 -3.48 -3.51 19.05
CA GLU A 121 -2.65 -3.73 20.23
C GLU A 121 -1.56 -2.65 20.36
N GLY A 122 -0.89 -2.29 19.27
CA GLY A 122 0.12 -1.24 19.23
C GLY A 122 -0.43 0.13 19.62
N ARG A 123 -1.69 0.44 19.26
CA ARG A 123 -2.41 1.65 19.71
C ARG A 123 -2.91 1.58 21.16
N GLY A 124 -2.77 0.45 21.83
CA GLY A 124 -3.31 0.22 23.17
C GLY A 124 -4.84 0.14 23.19
N GLU A 125 -5.47 -0.21 22.06
CA GLU A 125 -6.91 -0.38 21.95
C GLU A 125 -7.36 -1.69 22.64
N PRO A 126 -8.64 -1.80 23.00
CA PRO A 126 -9.20 -3.07 23.46
C PRO A 126 -8.97 -4.18 22.42
N GLU A 127 -8.61 -5.38 22.90
CA GLU A 127 -8.39 -6.55 22.06
C GLU A 127 -9.54 -6.74 21.05
N VAL A 128 -9.18 -6.74 19.76
CA VAL A 128 -10.13 -6.97 18.67
C VAL A 128 -10.45 -8.45 18.58
N LYS A 129 -11.70 -8.79 18.93
CA LYS A 129 -12.18 -10.17 18.91
C LYS A 129 -12.86 -10.47 17.59
N TYR A 130 -12.45 -11.58 16.97
CA TYR A 130 -13.07 -12.11 15.76
C TYR A 130 -13.65 -13.50 16.09
N PRO A 131 -14.93 -13.58 16.54
CA PRO A 131 -15.64 -14.83 16.68
C PRO A 131 -15.59 -15.64 15.38
N GLU A 132 -15.45 -16.95 15.49
CA GLU A 132 -15.33 -17.88 14.35
C GLU A 132 -16.43 -17.66 13.32
N VAL A 133 -17.68 -17.54 13.75
CA VAL A 133 -18.84 -17.28 12.87
C VAL A 133 -18.74 -15.97 12.07
N TRP A 134 -18.03 -14.95 12.56
CA TRP A 134 -17.80 -13.71 11.83
C TRP A 134 -16.65 -13.87 10.83
N VAL A 135 -15.59 -14.58 11.23
CA VAL A 135 -14.48 -14.91 10.34
C VAL A 135 -14.94 -15.77 9.17
N GLU A 136 -15.81 -16.76 9.40
CA GLU A 136 -16.40 -17.58 8.33
C GLU A 136 -17.19 -16.73 7.32
N ALA A 137 -18.01 -15.78 7.81
CA ALA A 137 -18.75 -14.87 6.94
C ALA A 137 -17.83 -13.95 6.15
N ALA A 138 -16.75 -13.48 6.77
CA ALA A 138 -15.73 -12.65 6.13
C ALA A 138 -15.00 -13.41 5.02
N LEU A 139 -14.52 -14.62 5.31
CA LEU A 139 -13.87 -15.49 4.34
C LEU A 139 -14.80 -15.80 3.17
N ALA A 140 -16.08 -16.07 3.41
CA ALA A 140 -17.05 -16.27 2.34
C ALA A 140 -17.14 -15.06 1.41
N ALA A 141 -17.14 -13.84 1.95
CA ALA A 141 -17.16 -12.61 1.15
C ALA A 141 -15.86 -12.41 0.34
N VAL A 142 -14.70 -12.72 0.94
CA VAL A 142 -13.39 -12.67 0.25
C VAL A 142 -13.36 -13.65 -0.92
N TYR A 143 -13.79 -14.91 -0.70
CA TYR A 143 -13.90 -15.91 -1.77
C TYR A 143 -14.87 -15.48 -2.87
N GLU A 144 -16.02 -14.90 -2.51
CA GLU A 144 -17.01 -14.42 -3.48
C GLU A 144 -16.45 -13.32 -4.39
N GLU A 145 -15.67 -12.39 -3.85
CA GLU A 145 -14.97 -11.37 -4.65
C GLU A 145 -13.83 -11.95 -5.49
N ALA A 146 -13.07 -12.91 -4.95
CA ALA A 146 -12.04 -13.61 -5.72
C ALA A 146 -12.63 -14.41 -6.90
N GLU A 147 -13.77 -15.07 -6.72
CA GLU A 147 -14.51 -15.76 -7.78
C GLU A 147 -15.00 -14.81 -8.88
N ARG A 148 -15.27 -13.54 -8.53
CA ARG A 148 -15.59 -12.48 -9.49
C ARG A 148 -14.37 -11.94 -10.23
N GLY A 149 -13.16 -12.31 -9.82
CA GLY A 149 -11.91 -11.78 -10.34
C GLY A 149 -11.63 -10.34 -9.88
N SER A 150 -12.18 -9.93 -8.74
CA SER A 150 -11.90 -8.62 -8.13
C SER A 150 -10.43 -8.52 -7.72
N ASP A 151 -9.89 -7.30 -7.64
CA ASP A 151 -8.53 -7.03 -7.16
C ASP A 151 -8.35 -7.33 -5.66
N PRO A 152 -7.10 -7.48 -5.16
CA PRO A 152 -6.83 -7.75 -3.75
C PRO A 152 -7.47 -6.73 -2.79
N GLY A 153 -7.42 -5.43 -3.09
CA GLY A 153 -8.02 -4.40 -2.25
C GLY A 153 -9.53 -4.59 -2.07
N ARG A 154 -10.24 -4.91 -3.16
CA ARG A 154 -11.67 -5.28 -3.12
C ARG A 154 -11.95 -6.54 -2.31
N GLN A 155 -11.12 -7.57 -2.45
CA GLN A 155 -11.27 -8.83 -1.70
C GLN A 155 -11.09 -8.60 -0.20
N ILE A 156 -10.03 -7.90 0.21
CA ILE A 156 -9.74 -7.55 1.60
C ILE A 156 -10.88 -6.69 2.17
N GLY A 157 -11.31 -5.67 1.44
CA GLY A 157 -12.40 -4.77 1.84
C GLY A 157 -13.70 -5.51 2.09
N ALA A 158 -14.09 -6.44 1.22
CA ALA A 158 -15.30 -7.25 1.39
C ALA A 158 -15.26 -8.11 2.67
N GLY A 159 -14.10 -8.67 3.00
CA GLY A 159 -13.90 -9.40 4.25
C GLY A 159 -14.08 -8.52 5.49
N PHE A 160 -13.45 -7.34 5.53
CA PHE A 160 -13.61 -6.41 6.66
C PHE A 160 -15.03 -5.83 6.76
N ASP A 161 -15.69 -5.56 5.64
CA ASP A 161 -17.08 -5.10 5.62
C ASP A 161 -18.03 -6.16 6.20
N ALA A 162 -17.82 -7.44 5.87
CA ALA A 162 -18.58 -8.55 6.42
C ALA A 162 -18.34 -8.70 7.94
N LEU A 163 -17.10 -8.54 8.42
CA LEU A 163 -16.80 -8.50 9.86
C LEU A 163 -17.55 -7.36 10.56
N ALA A 164 -17.49 -6.15 10.01
CA ALA A 164 -18.18 -4.98 10.56
C ALA A 164 -19.70 -5.16 10.56
N ALA A 165 -20.27 -5.77 9.52
CA ALA A 165 -21.69 -6.11 9.46
C ALA A 165 -22.09 -7.13 10.54
N ALA A 166 -21.29 -8.19 10.73
CA ALA A 166 -21.54 -9.22 11.72
C ALA A 166 -21.43 -8.67 13.16
N ALA A 167 -20.44 -7.82 13.42
CA ALA A 167 -20.28 -7.14 14.71
C ALA A 167 -21.47 -6.24 15.05
N ARG A 168 -21.96 -5.45 14.08
CA ARG A 168 -23.15 -4.59 14.25
C ARG A 168 -24.42 -5.39 14.52
N ALA A 169 -24.57 -6.57 13.92
CA ALA A 169 -25.74 -7.42 14.12
C ALA A 169 -25.79 -8.09 15.51
N ALA A 170 -24.65 -8.17 16.20
CA ALA A 170 -24.51 -8.80 17.51
C ALA A 170 -24.58 -7.82 18.70
N ALA A 171 -24.55 -6.51 18.44
CA ALA A 171 -24.65 -5.42 19.43
C ALA A 171 -26.10 -5.05 19.73
#